data_AF-A0A453BCY5-F1
#
_entry.id   AF-A0A453BCY5-F1
#
_cell.length_a   1.000
_cell.length_b   1.000
_cell.length_c   1.000
_cell.angle_alpha   90.00
_cell.angle_beta   90.00
_cell.angle_gamma   90.00
#
_symmetry.space_group_name_H-M   'P 1'
#
loop_
_entity.id
_entity.type
_entity.pdbx_description
1 polymer ?
#
loop_
_entity_poly.entity_id
_entity_poly.type
_entity_poly.pdbx_seq_one_letter_code
_entity_poly.pdbx_strand_id
1 'polypeptide(L)'
;MSSSSQVRVGTLVPFVEGKSGSPSASSLPMPSIPIFKGSNVVGRSNLVAVDKRVSRKHLSLRALPDGSLEVVVEGPNPIVVRSEGQRRKVCAQQRAKIMHDDVLELIPGEYFMKYVNMSDERKSSTSVESHDLKKGKRHSEEDSVVAKRNRQVMEDEALARTSQESFAEESTSVTEVVSSLDSAGSSERNKERTHSVGPLKDVLPLTFRLMRVQGLPSWTNTSTVTIPDVIQGEVLLAVLSNYMVDMDWLLTACPSLRKVPHVLVLHGEDGASLERLKKTKPANWILHKPPLPISFGTHHSKAMLLVYPQGIRVVVHTANLIHVDWNNKSQGLWTQDFPWKKANDTSTNIGFENDLVDYLRALKWPEFRVNLPVAGDVNINAAFFRKFDYSSSTVRLIGSVPGYHVGPNMKKWGHMKLRSVLEECVFEKQFCKSPLIYQFSSLGSLDEKWMSEFACSLSAGKADDGSQLGIGKPLIVWPTVEDVRCSIEGYAAGSCIPSPQKNVEKDFLRKYWSRWKADHVGRWYALPFPAAT
;
A
#
# COMPACT_ATOMS: atom_id res chain seq x y z
N MET A 1 -40.26 4.35 -0.12
CA MET A 1 -40.48 5.81 -0.23
C MET A 1 -40.44 6.19 -1.70
N SER A 2 -41.34 7.09 -2.10
CA SER A 2 -41.67 7.46 -3.48
C SER A 2 -40.46 7.80 -4.37
N SER A 3 -40.42 7.20 -5.57
CA SER A 3 -39.50 7.54 -6.66
C SER A 3 -39.82 8.97 -7.14
N SER A 4 -39.01 9.94 -6.72
CA SER A 4 -39.09 11.30 -7.27
C SER A 4 -38.59 11.26 -8.71
N SER A 5 -39.49 11.39 -9.68
CA SER A 5 -39.14 11.56 -11.09
C SER A 5 -38.28 12.81 -11.26
N GLN A 6 -36.99 12.65 -11.52
CA GLN A 6 -36.10 13.77 -11.82
C GLN A 6 -36.53 14.41 -13.15
N VAL A 7 -36.77 15.73 -13.12
CA VAL A 7 -37.19 16.48 -14.31
C VAL A 7 -35.98 16.66 -15.24
N ARG A 8 -36.06 16.15 -16.47
CA ARG A 8 -35.03 16.34 -17.51
C ARG A 8 -35.10 17.77 -18.06
N VAL A 9 -33.95 18.43 -18.17
CA VAL A 9 -33.81 19.84 -18.57
C VAL A 9 -32.94 20.01 -19.82
N GLY A 10 -32.23 18.97 -20.24
CA GLY A 10 -31.46 19.00 -21.49
C GLY A 10 -30.77 17.67 -21.77
N THR A 11 -29.90 17.68 -22.79
CA THR A 11 -29.16 16.50 -23.22
C THR A 11 -27.80 16.90 -23.77
N LEU A 12 -26.75 16.18 -23.41
CA LEU A 12 -25.49 16.19 -24.15
C LEU A 12 -25.55 15.13 -25.23
N VAL A 13 -25.54 15.55 -26.50
CA VAL A 13 -25.63 14.64 -27.65
C VAL A 13 -24.28 14.52 -28.36
N PRO A 14 -23.90 13.34 -28.87
CA PRO A 14 -22.67 13.19 -29.64
C PRO A 14 -22.65 14.15 -30.84
N PHE A 15 -21.52 14.78 -31.08
CA PHE A 15 -21.35 15.74 -32.17
C PHE A 15 -20.18 15.33 -33.08
N VAL A 16 -20.39 15.36 -34.39
CA VAL A 16 -19.34 15.09 -35.39
C VAL A 16 -19.10 16.38 -36.17
N GLU A 17 -17.88 16.92 -36.10
CA GLU A 17 -17.51 18.16 -36.79
C GLU A 17 -17.26 17.86 -38.28
N GLY A 18 -18.09 18.42 -39.17
CA GLY A 18 -17.94 18.26 -40.62
C GLY A 18 -17.00 19.31 -41.22
N LYS A 19 -15.77 18.94 -41.59
CA LYS A 19 -15.02 19.59 -42.68
C LYS A 19 -14.30 18.54 -43.53
N SER A 20 -14.43 18.73 -44.85
CA SER A 20 -13.87 17.94 -45.94
C SER A 20 -12.37 17.68 -45.78
N GLY A 21 -11.97 16.40 -45.74
CA GLY A 21 -10.57 15.99 -45.84
C GLY A 21 -10.24 14.75 -45.02
N SER A 22 -10.71 13.57 -45.45
CA SER A 22 -10.47 12.23 -44.87
C SER A 22 -10.88 12.04 -43.39
N PRO A 23 -11.49 10.91 -43.01
CA PRO A 23 -11.85 10.68 -41.62
C PRO A 23 -10.56 10.45 -40.81
N SER A 24 -10.15 11.40 -39.99
CA SER A 24 -9.19 11.10 -38.93
C SER A 24 -9.90 10.21 -37.89
N ALA A 25 -9.30 9.06 -37.61
CA ALA A 25 -9.89 7.94 -36.89
C ALA A 25 -10.05 8.16 -35.36
N SER A 26 -10.58 9.30 -34.89
CA SER A 26 -10.57 9.63 -33.46
C SER A 26 -11.86 10.23 -32.87
N SER A 27 -13.03 9.97 -33.44
CA SER A 27 -14.30 10.19 -32.72
C SER A 27 -14.77 8.88 -32.08
N LEU A 28 -14.28 8.62 -30.87
CA LEU A 28 -14.73 7.48 -30.07
C LEU A 28 -16.22 7.64 -29.73
N PRO A 29 -17.06 6.62 -29.94
CA PRO A 29 -18.51 6.72 -29.78
C PRO A 29 -18.89 6.99 -28.33
N MET A 30 -19.84 7.91 -28.14
CA MET A 30 -20.42 8.27 -26.85
C MET A 30 -21.95 8.11 -26.92
N PRO A 31 -22.62 7.61 -25.86
CA PRO A 31 -24.07 7.67 -25.77
C PRO A 31 -24.51 9.11 -25.45
N SER A 32 -25.74 9.48 -25.82
CA SER A 32 -26.34 10.72 -25.36
C SER A 32 -26.55 10.68 -23.83
N ILE A 33 -26.27 11.79 -23.16
CA ILE A 33 -26.34 11.89 -21.70
C ILE A 33 -27.50 12.83 -21.33
N PRO A 34 -28.58 12.33 -20.71
CA PRO A 34 -29.65 13.19 -20.24
C PRO A 34 -29.18 14.04 -19.05
N ILE A 35 -29.58 15.31 -19.05
CA ILE A 35 -29.31 16.26 -17.97
C ILE A 35 -30.61 16.52 -17.21
N PHE A 36 -30.56 16.33 -15.89
CA PHE A 36 -31.69 16.52 -14.98
C PHE A 36 -31.53 17.78 -14.13
N LYS A 37 -32.65 18.29 -13.63
CA LYS A 37 -32.68 19.42 -12.69
C LYS A 37 -31.89 19.06 -11.43
N GLY A 38 -30.93 19.90 -11.04
CA GLY A 38 -30.03 19.67 -9.91
C GLY A 38 -28.60 19.37 -10.34
N SER A 39 -27.88 18.56 -9.56
CA SER A 39 -26.50 18.17 -9.84
C SER A 39 -26.47 16.94 -10.74
N ASN A 40 -25.67 16.99 -11.80
CA ASN A 40 -25.38 15.87 -12.69
C ASN A 40 -23.87 15.62 -12.68
N VAL A 41 -23.47 14.39 -12.99
CA VAL A 41 -22.08 14.00 -13.09
C VAL A 41 -21.85 13.34 -14.44
N VAL A 42 -20.78 13.75 -15.12
CA VAL A 42 -20.28 13.08 -16.33
C VAL A 42 -18.87 12.59 -16.05
N GLY A 43 -18.60 11.34 -16.39
CA GLY A 43 -17.29 10.75 -16.22
C GLY A 43 -17.13 9.45 -16.97
N ARG A 44 -16.13 8.66 -16.56
CA ARG A 44 -15.68 7.46 -17.28
C ARG A 44 -16.79 6.42 -17.52
N SER A 45 -17.74 6.30 -16.59
CA SER A 45 -18.88 5.39 -16.72
C SER A 45 -19.87 5.79 -17.81
N ASN A 46 -19.78 7.02 -18.33
CA ASN A 46 -20.60 7.49 -19.43
C ASN A 46 -19.97 7.21 -20.80
N LEU A 47 -18.73 6.68 -20.87
CA LEU A 47 -18.07 6.34 -22.13
C LEU A 47 -18.40 4.92 -22.58
N VAL A 48 -18.45 4.68 -23.90
CA VAL A 48 -18.61 3.31 -24.47
C VAL A 48 -17.35 2.47 -24.28
N ALA A 49 -16.18 3.10 -24.38
CA ALA A 49 -14.88 2.47 -24.16
C ALA A 49 -14.17 3.13 -22.97
N VAL A 50 -13.48 2.32 -22.16
CA VAL A 50 -12.80 2.80 -20.95
C VAL A 50 -11.58 3.64 -21.33
N ASP A 51 -11.69 4.96 -21.17
CA ASP A 51 -10.56 5.89 -21.29
C ASP A 51 -10.17 6.46 -19.93
N LYS A 52 -8.95 6.14 -19.49
CA LYS A 52 -8.43 6.55 -18.19
C LYS A 52 -8.20 8.07 -18.11
N ARG A 53 -8.11 8.79 -19.24
CA ARG A 53 -7.98 10.25 -19.27
C ARG A 53 -9.24 10.97 -18.78
N VAL A 54 -10.40 10.33 -18.87
CA VAL A 54 -11.66 10.82 -18.29
C VAL A 54 -11.79 10.24 -16.88
N SER A 55 -11.95 11.09 -15.86
CA SER A 55 -12.15 10.65 -14.46
C SER A 55 -13.53 10.01 -14.25
N ARG A 56 -13.68 9.20 -13.19
CA ARG A 56 -15.01 8.65 -12.81
C ARG A 56 -16.04 9.75 -12.54
N LYS A 57 -15.60 10.85 -11.92
CA LYS A 57 -16.33 12.12 -11.82
C LYS A 57 -15.49 13.17 -12.56
N HIS A 58 -15.64 13.25 -13.87
CA HIS A 58 -14.84 14.16 -14.70
C HIS A 58 -15.40 15.58 -14.68
N LEU A 59 -16.72 15.69 -14.71
CA LEU A 59 -17.47 16.94 -14.66
C LEU A 59 -18.62 16.86 -13.66
N SER A 60 -18.82 17.93 -12.91
CA SER A 60 -20.09 18.22 -12.24
C SER A 60 -20.84 19.26 -13.06
N LEU A 61 -22.10 18.98 -13.40
CA LEU A 61 -22.94 19.87 -14.20
C LEU A 61 -24.15 20.30 -13.37
N ARG A 62 -24.45 21.59 -13.36
CA ARG A 62 -25.64 22.15 -12.73
C ARG A 62 -26.43 22.95 -13.76
N ALA A 63 -27.67 22.55 -14.00
CA ALA A 63 -28.59 23.34 -14.81
C ALA A 63 -29.03 24.60 -14.07
N LEU A 64 -28.94 25.74 -14.75
CA LEU A 64 -29.34 27.05 -14.24
C LEU A 64 -30.76 27.41 -14.73
N PRO A 65 -31.46 28.34 -14.05
CA PRO A 65 -32.82 28.73 -14.42
C PRO A 65 -32.96 29.35 -15.81
N ASP A 66 -31.87 29.89 -16.37
CA ASP A 66 -31.80 30.49 -17.71
C ASP A 66 -31.63 29.44 -18.83
N GLY A 67 -31.68 28.15 -18.50
CA GLY A 67 -31.51 27.06 -19.47
C GLY A 67 -30.06 26.73 -19.82
N SER A 68 -29.09 27.41 -19.19
CA SER A 68 -27.67 27.10 -19.36
C SER A 68 -27.16 26.04 -18.38
N LEU A 69 -25.98 25.51 -18.66
CA LEU A 69 -25.27 24.57 -17.80
C LEU A 69 -24.03 25.21 -17.20
N GLU A 70 -23.94 25.25 -15.87
CA GLU A 70 -22.67 25.46 -15.18
C GLU A 70 -21.90 24.13 -15.13
N VAL A 71 -20.65 24.15 -15.59
CA VAL A 71 -19.77 22.99 -15.66
C VAL A 71 -18.55 23.23 -14.79
N VAL A 72 -18.28 22.29 -13.89
CA VAL A 72 -17.08 22.28 -13.05
C VAL A 72 -16.22 21.09 -13.43
N VAL A 73 -14.94 21.34 -13.72
CA VAL A 73 -13.99 20.27 -14.05
C VAL A 73 -13.48 19.63 -12.77
N GLU A 74 -13.98 18.44 -12.47
CA GLU A 74 -13.62 17.68 -11.27
C GLU A 74 -12.40 16.78 -11.51
N GLY A 75 -12.22 16.33 -12.77
CA GLY A 75 -11.09 15.52 -13.20
C GLY A 75 -9.76 16.30 -13.33
N PRO A 76 -8.62 15.59 -13.35
CA PRO A 76 -7.30 16.20 -13.48
C PRO A 76 -7.00 16.67 -14.90
N ASN A 77 -7.67 16.09 -15.91
CA ASN A 77 -7.52 16.48 -17.30
C ASN A 77 -8.51 17.59 -17.67
N PRO A 78 -8.04 18.61 -18.40
CA PRO A 78 -8.88 19.73 -18.81
C PRO A 78 -9.93 19.29 -19.82
N ILE A 79 -11.04 20.01 -19.88
CA ILE A 79 -12.00 19.94 -20.99
C ILE A 79 -11.81 21.12 -21.92
N VAL A 80 -12.51 21.09 -23.04
CA VAL A 80 -12.67 22.25 -23.90
C VAL A 80 -14.16 22.54 -24.08
N VAL A 81 -14.53 23.80 -23.92
CA VAL A 81 -15.85 24.31 -24.29
C VAL A 81 -15.67 25.15 -25.56
N ARG A 82 -16.43 24.81 -26.59
CA ARG A 82 -16.55 25.59 -27.82
C ARG A 82 -17.88 26.32 -27.79
N SER A 83 -17.80 27.64 -27.75
CA SER A 83 -18.97 28.53 -27.82
C SER A 83 -18.71 29.58 -28.87
N GLU A 84 -19.66 29.77 -29.79
CA GLU A 84 -19.59 30.77 -30.87
C GLU A 84 -18.28 30.72 -31.70
N GLY A 85 -17.73 29.51 -31.91
CA GLY A 85 -16.48 29.30 -32.64
C GLY A 85 -15.20 29.52 -31.81
N GLN A 86 -15.30 30.00 -30.57
CA GLN A 86 -14.17 30.13 -29.66
C GLN A 86 -13.92 28.83 -28.91
N ARG A 87 -12.69 28.33 -28.98
CA ARG A 87 -12.25 27.11 -28.31
C ARG A 87 -11.56 27.45 -26.98
N ARG A 88 -12.27 27.32 -25.85
CA ARG A 88 -11.76 27.64 -24.52
C ARG A 88 -11.43 26.37 -23.73
N LYS A 89 -10.17 26.27 -23.28
CA LYS A 89 -9.72 25.21 -22.35
C LYS A 89 -10.14 25.55 -20.92
N VAL A 90 -10.70 24.58 -20.20
CA VAL A 90 -11.12 24.71 -18.81
C VAL A 90 -10.36 23.66 -17.98
N CYS A 91 -9.52 24.12 -17.06
CA CYS A 91 -8.67 23.25 -16.24
C CYS A 91 -9.40 22.75 -14.98
N ALA A 92 -8.80 21.79 -14.28
CA ALA A 92 -9.33 21.24 -13.04
C ALA A 92 -9.72 22.34 -12.03
N GLN A 93 -10.85 22.15 -11.36
CA GLN A 93 -11.50 23.07 -10.41
C GLN A 93 -11.97 24.41 -11.00
N GLN A 94 -11.80 24.64 -12.31
CA GLN A 94 -12.37 25.80 -12.97
C GLN A 94 -13.81 25.54 -13.42
N ARG A 95 -14.54 26.65 -13.55
CA ARG A 95 -15.94 26.66 -13.99
C ARG A 95 -16.06 27.24 -15.39
N ALA A 96 -17.01 26.71 -16.14
CA ALA A 96 -17.45 27.28 -17.41
C ALA A 96 -18.97 27.24 -17.48
N LYS A 97 -19.54 28.19 -18.22
CA LYS A 97 -20.96 28.20 -18.57
C LYS A 97 -21.08 27.66 -20.00
N ILE A 98 -22.03 26.76 -20.22
CA ILE A 98 -22.34 26.15 -21.51
C ILE A 98 -23.77 26.52 -21.86
N MET A 99 -23.95 27.11 -23.03
CA MET A 99 -25.25 27.50 -23.59
C MET A 99 -25.75 26.42 -24.56
N HIS A 100 -27.00 26.54 -24.98
CA HIS A 100 -27.52 25.72 -26.06
C HIS A 100 -26.59 25.84 -27.28
N ASP A 101 -26.35 24.72 -27.94
CA ASP A 101 -25.51 24.57 -29.13
C ASP A 101 -23.99 24.64 -28.93
N ASP A 102 -23.51 24.93 -27.72
CA ASP A 102 -22.09 24.80 -27.38
C ASP A 102 -21.63 23.33 -27.43
N VAL A 103 -20.37 23.13 -27.83
CA VAL A 103 -19.75 21.81 -27.92
C VAL A 103 -18.69 21.61 -26.84
N LEU A 104 -18.81 20.53 -26.10
CA LEU A 104 -17.90 20.09 -25.06
C LEU A 104 -16.99 18.99 -25.59
N GLU A 105 -15.67 19.14 -25.46
CA GLU A 105 -14.70 18.06 -25.64
C GLU A 105 -14.31 17.55 -24.25
N LEU A 106 -14.68 16.31 -23.89
CA LEU A 106 -14.33 15.75 -22.58
C LEU A 106 -12.82 15.58 -22.42
N ILE A 107 -12.12 15.38 -23.54
CA ILE A 107 -10.67 15.45 -23.65
C ILE A 107 -10.35 16.37 -24.83
N PRO A 108 -9.36 17.28 -24.75
CA PRO A 108 -9.08 18.19 -25.84
C PRO A 108 -8.79 17.43 -27.14
N GLY A 109 -9.69 17.55 -28.13
CA GLY A 109 -9.66 16.89 -29.43
C GLY A 109 -10.46 15.58 -29.54
N GLU A 110 -11.15 15.15 -28.47
CA GLU A 110 -11.88 13.88 -28.42
C GLU A 110 -13.19 13.98 -27.61
N TYR A 111 -14.10 13.02 -27.82
CA TYR A 111 -15.40 12.92 -27.12
C TYR A 111 -16.23 14.21 -27.18
N PHE A 112 -16.60 14.59 -28.39
CA PHE A 112 -17.36 15.80 -28.68
C PHE A 112 -18.84 15.62 -28.34
N MET A 113 -19.35 16.48 -27.47
CA MET A 113 -20.73 16.45 -26.98
C MET A 113 -21.36 17.83 -27.10
N LYS A 114 -22.42 17.97 -27.89
CA LYS A 114 -23.18 19.23 -28.04
C LYS A 114 -24.27 19.32 -26.98
N TYR A 115 -24.44 20.47 -26.34
CA TYR A 115 -25.53 20.67 -25.38
C TYR A 115 -26.82 21.13 -26.07
N VAL A 116 -27.88 20.34 -25.90
CA VAL A 116 -29.22 20.65 -26.38
C VAL A 116 -30.11 20.89 -25.17
N ASN A 117 -30.57 22.12 -25.01
CA ASN A 117 -31.53 22.49 -23.97
C ASN A 117 -32.95 22.12 -24.45
N MET A 118 -33.78 21.58 -23.54
CA MET A 118 -35.14 21.14 -23.85
C MET A 118 -36.09 22.29 -24.25
N SER A 119 -35.75 23.54 -23.99
CA SER A 119 -36.59 24.69 -24.36
C SER A 119 -36.57 25.04 -25.85
N ASP A 120 -35.60 24.55 -26.64
CA ASP A 120 -35.33 25.04 -28.01
C ASP A 120 -35.20 23.96 -29.10
N GLU A 121 -35.71 22.73 -28.88
CA GLU A 121 -35.83 21.70 -29.95
C GLU A 121 -36.68 22.14 -31.18
N ARG A 122 -37.19 23.38 -31.21
CA ARG A 122 -37.98 23.94 -32.32
C ARG A 122 -37.22 24.88 -33.27
N LYS A 123 -35.95 25.22 -33.05
CA LYS A 123 -35.29 26.29 -33.85
C LYS A 123 -33.81 26.04 -34.14
N SER A 124 -33.51 25.01 -34.93
CA SER A 124 -32.19 24.91 -35.58
C SER A 124 -32.21 25.63 -36.93
N SER A 125 -31.47 26.75 -37.05
CA SER A 125 -30.85 27.19 -38.31
C SER A 125 -29.95 28.42 -38.12
N THR A 126 -28.69 28.32 -38.60
CA THR A 126 -27.76 29.41 -39.03
C THR A 126 -27.20 30.36 -37.93
N SER A 127 -25.96 30.88 -37.88
CA SER A 127 -24.78 30.92 -38.77
C SER A 127 -23.61 31.73 -38.11
N VAL A 128 -22.37 31.23 -38.22
CA VAL A 128 -21.13 31.91 -38.71
C VAL A 128 -20.43 33.09 -37.96
N GLU A 129 -19.18 32.80 -37.51
CA GLU A 129 -17.90 33.57 -37.47
C GLU A 129 -17.72 34.96 -36.80
N SER A 130 -16.71 35.12 -35.91
CA SER A 130 -15.38 35.72 -36.24
C SER A 130 -14.46 36.10 -35.04
N HIS A 131 -13.21 35.63 -35.17
CA HIS A 131 -11.82 35.94 -34.71
C HIS A 131 -11.31 36.99 -33.67
N ASP A 132 -10.16 36.57 -33.07
CA ASP A 132 -8.90 37.27 -32.61
C ASP A 132 -8.69 37.73 -31.14
N LEU A 133 -7.80 37.09 -30.33
CA LEU A 133 -6.31 37.21 -30.12
C LEU A 133 -5.89 38.50 -29.36
N LYS A 134 -5.06 38.60 -28.29
CA LYS A 134 -3.88 37.90 -27.69
C LYS A 134 -3.69 38.41 -26.22
N LYS A 135 -3.29 37.59 -25.22
CA LYS A 135 -1.91 37.24 -24.71
C LYS A 135 -1.20 38.42 -23.99
N GLY A 136 -0.57 38.33 -22.81
CA GLY A 136 -0.16 37.24 -21.91
C GLY A 136 0.27 37.79 -20.53
N LYS A 137 0.74 36.97 -19.57
CA LYS A 137 2.17 36.81 -19.20
C LYS A 137 2.37 35.67 -18.16
N ARG A 138 3.57 35.09 -18.17
CA ARG A 138 4.08 33.87 -17.49
C ARG A 138 4.48 34.03 -16.02
N HIS A 139 4.47 32.93 -15.25
CA HIS A 139 5.51 32.34 -14.35
C HIS A 139 4.80 31.34 -13.39
N SER A 140 5.34 30.25 -12.87
CA SER A 140 6.65 29.55 -12.88
C SER A 140 6.37 28.07 -12.56
N GLU A 141 6.89 27.15 -13.35
CA GLU A 141 6.69 25.70 -13.22
C GLU A 141 7.87 25.08 -12.47
N GLU A 142 7.69 24.70 -11.20
CA GLU A 142 8.55 23.67 -10.56
C GLU A 142 7.89 23.04 -9.32
N ASP A 143 7.02 23.76 -8.59
CA ASP A 143 6.27 23.19 -7.45
C ASP A 143 5.07 22.32 -7.83
N SER A 144 4.55 22.44 -9.07
CA SER A 144 3.32 21.75 -9.49
C SER A 144 3.51 20.27 -9.82
N VAL A 145 4.74 19.85 -10.12
CA VAL A 145 5.06 18.47 -10.53
C VAL A 145 5.16 17.54 -9.32
N VAL A 146 5.62 18.07 -8.17
CA VAL A 146 5.72 17.35 -6.90
C VAL A 146 4.33 17.10 -6.32
N ALA A 147 3.44 18.11 -6.35
CA ALA A 147 2.05 17.99 -5.91
C ALA A 147 1.22 17.00 -6.76
N LYS A 148 1.43 16.99 -8.09
CA LYS A 148 0.79 16.03 -9.01
C LYS A 148 1.28 14.58 -8.82
N ARG A 149 2.55 14.39 -8.44
CA ARG A 149 3.12 13.07 -8.11
C ARG A 149 2.60 12.52 -6.78
N ASN A 150 2.46 13.37 -5.76
CA ASN A 150 1.89 13.01 -4.45
C ASN A 150 0.45 12.49 -4.56
N ARG A 151 -0.36 13.16 -5.39
CA ARG A 151 -1.77 12.81 -5.55
C ARG A 151 -1.97 11.43 -6.18
N GLN A 152 -1.14 11.06 -7.15
CA GLN A 152 -1.25 9.77 -7.84
C GLN A 152 -0.92 8.58 -6.92
N VAL A 153 0.12 8.69 -6.08
CA VAL A 153 0.49 7.61 -5.14
C VAL A 153 -0.60 7.42 -4.08
N MET A 154 -1.12 8.51 -3.53
CA MET A 154 -2.22 8.47 -2.56
C MET A 154 -3.52 7.92 -3.17
N GLU A 155 -3.82 8.26 -4.43
CA GLU A 155 -4.99 7.73 -5.15
C GLU A 155 -4.84 6.24 -5.48
N ASP A 156 -3.64 5.78 -5.87
CA ASP A 156 -3.37 4.37 -6.16
C ASP A 156 -3.41 3.52 -4.85
N GLU A 157 -2.90 4.04 -3.73
CA GLU A 157 -2.99 3.40 -2.40
C GLU A 157 -4.43 3.38 -1.87
N ALA A 158 -5.22 4.45 -2.07
CA ALA A 158 -6.62 4.48 -1.69
C ALA A 158 -7.47 3.50 -2.53
N LEU A 159 -7.18 3.36 -3.83
CA LEU A 159 -7.85 2.41 -4.73
C LEU A 159 -7.53 0.95 -4.38
N ALA A 160 -6.30 0.65 -4.00
CA ALA A 160 -5.92 -0.66 -3.48
C ALA A 160 -6.73 -1.00 -2.21
N ARG A 161 -6.91 -0.02 -1.31
CA ARG A 161 -7.65 -0.19 -0.04
C ARG A 161 -9.16 -0.37 -0.23
N THR A 162 -9.82 0.44 -1.06
CA THR A 162 -11.27 0.26 -1.34
C THR A 162 -11.56 -1.11 -1.98
N SER A 163 -10.64 -1.62 -2.79
CA SER A 163 -10.79 -2.94 -3.42
C SER A 163 -10.61 -4.09 -2.42
N GLN A 164 -9.87 -3.87 -1.33
CA GLN A 164 -9.74 -4.83 -0.21
C GLN A 164 -10.97 -4.81 0.71
N GLU A 165 -11.57 -3.63 0.94
CA GLU A 165 -12.78 -3.49 1.77
C GLU A 165 -14.01 -4.14 1.12
N SER A 166 -14.20 -3.97 -0.20
CA SER A 166 -15.31 -4.63 -0.92
C SER A 166 -15.23 -6.15 -0.88
N PHE A 167 -14.02 -6.71 -0.84
CA PHE A 167 -13.80 -8.16 -0.75
C PHE A 167 -14.06 -8.71 0.66
N ALA A 168 -13.85 -7.91 1.70
CA ALA A 168 -14.19 -8.27 3.08
C ALA A 168 -15.72 -8.41 3.22
N GLU A 169 -16.49 -7.50 2.62
CA GLU A 169 -17.97 -7.57 2.62
C GLU A 169 -18.49 -8.76 1.81
N GLU A 170 -17.89 -9.07 0.67
CA GLU A 170 -18.29 -10.18 -0.21
C GLU A 170 -17.97 -11.55 0.41
N SER A 171 -16.84 -11.69 1.13
CA SER A 171 -16.47 -12.92 1.85
C SER A 171 -17.33 -13.20 3.09
N THR A 172 -17.83 -12.17 3.77
CA THR A 172 -18.85 -12.36 4.84
C THR A 172 -20.15 -12.96 4.30
N SER A 173 -20.56 -12.63 3.07
CA SER A 173 -21.79 -13.18 2.47
C SER A 173 -21.69 -14.67 2.10
N VAL A 174 -20.49 -15.15 1.75
CA VAL A 174 -20.25 -16.56 1.41
C VAL A 174 -20.17 -17.43 2.67
N THR A 175 -19.78 -16.84 3.81
CA THR A 175 -19.63 -17.58 5.08
C THR A 175 -20.98 -17.92 5.72
N GLU A 176 -22.05 -17.15 5.44
CA GLU A 176 -23.41 -17.44 5.92
C GLU A 176 -24.10 -18.60 5.18
N VAL A 177 -23.63 -19.00 4.00
CA VAL A 177 -24.24 -20.09 3.22
C VAL A 177 -23.68 -21.46 3.60
N VAL A 178 -22.50 -21.52 4.25
CA VAL A 178 -21.84 -22.78 4.64
C VAL A 178 -22.19 -23.22 6.07
N SER A 179 -22.82 -22.36 6.88
CA SER A 179 -23.17 -22.65 8.28
C SER A 179 -24.48 -23.44 8.48
N SER A 180 -25.15 -23.89 7.40
CA SER A 180 -26.44 -24.57 7.47
C SER A 180 -26.39 -26.10 7.27
N LEU A 181 -25.21 -26.69 7.11
CA LEU A 181 -25.03 -28.14 6.94
C LEU A 181 -23.86 -28.62 7.81
N ASP A 182 -24.11 -28.75 9.11
CA ASP A 182 -23.48 -29.75 9.98
C ASP A 182 -24.06 -29.60 11.40
N SER A 183 -25.20 -30.24 11.63
CA SER A 183 -25.77 -30.40 12.97
C SER A 183 -26.30 -31.81 13.13
N ALA A 184 -25.42 -32.73 13.54
CA ALA A 184 -25.76 -33.97 14.23
C ALA A 184 -24.48 -34.69 14.70
N GLY A 185 -24.26 -34.80 16.02
CA GLY A 185 -23.41 -35.87 16.57
C GLY A 185 -22.52 -35.55 17.77
N SER A 186 -22.98 -35.96 18.96
CA SER A 186 -22.25 -36.39 20.17
C SER A 186 -21.40 -35.38 21.00
N SER A 187 -22.09 -34.75 21.95
CA SER A 187 -21.97 -34.88 23.42
C SER A 187 -20.74 -35.59 24.06
N GLU A 188 -20.27 -34.95 25.14
CA GLU A 188 -19.53 -35.45 26.32
C GLU A 188 -17.99 -35.65 26.28
N ARG A 189 -17.26 -34.65 26.81
CA ARG A 189 -16.48 -34.79 28.07
C ARG A 189 -15.86 -33.45 28.50
N ASN A 190 -16.46 -32.84 29.52
CA ASN A 190 -15.76 -31.91 30.41
C ASN A 190 -15.03 -32.71 31.49
N LYS A 191 -13.73 -32.44 31.69
CA LYS A 191 -13.13 -32.09 33.00
C LYS A 191 -11.60 -32.02 32.93
N GLU A 192 -11.11 -30.92 33.50
CA GLU A 192 -9.82 -30.74 34.20
C GLU A 192 -8.53 -31.13 33.49
N ARG A 193 -7.68 -30.11 33.27
CA ARG A 193 -6.23 -30.18 33.55
C ARG A 193 -5.60 -28.78 33.51
N THR A 194 -5.54 -28.16 34.68
CA THR A 194 -4.47 -27.23 35.06
C THR A 194 -3.12 -27.90 34.83
N HIS A 195 -2.35 -27.44 33.84
CA HIS A 195 -0.93 -27.77 33.74
C HIS A 195 -0.11 -26.52 33.42
N SER A 196 0.80 -26.24 34.35
CA SER A 196 1.98 -25.39 34.23
C SER A 196 2.69 -25.60 32.90
N VAL A 197 2.88 -24.51 32.15
CA VAL A 197 3.69 -24.53 30.93
C VAL A 197 5.17 -24.57 31.35
N GLY A 198 5.76 -25.76 31.31
CA GLY A 198 7.20 -25.94 31.27
C GLY A 198 7.79 -25.41 29.94
N PRO A 199 9.12 -25.34 29.81
CA PRO A 199 9.75 -24.76 28.63
C PRO A 199 9.32 -25.54 27.39
N LEU A 200 8.80 -24.80 26.41
CA LEU A 200 8.25 -25.29 25.15
C LEU A 200 9.37 -26.00 24.36
N LYS A 201 9.55 -27.30 24.59
CA LYS A 201 10.66 -28.11 24.05
C LYS A 201 10.54 -28.45 22.56
N ASP A 202 9.45 -28.07 21.90
CA ASP A 202 9.22 -28.30 20.46
C ASP A 202 9.08 -27.00 19.64
N VAL A 203 9.67 -25.89 20.10
CA VAL A 203 9.72 -24.65 19.30
C VAL A 203 10.83 -24.76 18.27
N LEU A 204 10.40 -25.17 17.07
CA LEU A 204 11.19 -25.48 15.88
C LEU A 204 12.41 -24.56 15.66
N PRO A 205 13.58 -25.11 15.26
CA PRO A 205 14.87 -24.44 15.12
C PRO A 205 14.97 -23.43 13.95
N LEU A 206 13.85 -22.94 13.42
CA LEU A 206 13.80 -22.00 12.29
C LEU A 206 13.22 -20.65 12.74
N THR A 207 14.10 -19.66 12.79
CA THR A 207 13.75 -18.26 13.09
C THR A 207 12.99 -17.59 11.96
N PHE A 208 13.11 -18.06 10.71
CA PHE A 208 12.33 -17.59 9.56
C PHE A 208 11.26 -18.61 9.13
N ARG A 209 10.04 -18.14 8.88
CA ARG A 209 8.90 -18.94 8.39
C ARG A 209 8.05 -18.17 7.39
N LEU A 210 7.34 -18.93 6.57
CA LEU A 210 6.27 -18.39 5.74
C LEU A 210 4.96 -18.34 6.54
N MET A 211 4.13 -17.34 6.25
CA MET A 211 2.77 -17.31 6.78
C MET A 211 1.85 -18.26 6.03
N ARG A 212 0.81 -18.73 6.71
CA ARG A 212 -0.20 -19.65 6.15
C ARG A 212 -0.93 -18.97 5.00
N VAL A 213 -1.22 -19.73 3.94
CA VAL A 213 -2.08 -19.27 2.84
C VAL A 213 -3.31 -20.16 2.75
N GLN A 214 -4.49 -19.56 2.82
CA GLN A 214 -5.78 -20.22 2.66
C GLN A 214 -5.97 -20.68 1.21
N GLY A 215 -6.70 -21.78 1.02
CA GLY A 215 -6.98 -22.35 -0.31
C GLY A 215 -5.81 -23.11 -0.96
N LEU A 216 -4.60 -23.08 -0.39
CA LEU A 216 -3.50 -23.93 -0.85
C LEU A 216 -3.58 -25.36 -0.30
N PRO A 217 -3.03 -26.37 -1.00
CA PRO A 217 -2.91 -27.73 -0.49
C PRO A 217 -2.24 -27.78 0.89
N SER A 218 -2.71 -28.65 1.79
CA SER A 218 -2.26 -28.73 3.19
C SER A 218 -0.74 -28.85 3.34
N TRP A 219 -0.08 -29.60 2.44
CA TRP A 219 1.38 -29.80 2.46
C TRP A 219 2.18 -28.51 2.28
N THR A 220 1.62 -27.49 1.61
CA THR A 220 2.27 -26.17 1.42
C THR A 220 2.27 -25.34 2.71
N ASN A 221 1.45 -25.74 3.69
CA ASN A 221 1.23 -25.03 4.95
C ASN A 221 1.83 -25.75 6.18
N THR A 222 2.49 -26.90 6.01
CA THR A 222 2.99 -27.75 7.10
C THR A 222 3.89 -27.04 8.12
N SER A 223 4.68 -26.05 7.69
CA SER A 223 5.61 -25.29 8.56
C SER A 223 5.31 -23.79 8.59
N THR A 224 4.05 -23.44 8.33
CA THR A 224 3.62 -22.03 8.28
C THR A 224 3.08 -21.53 9.60
N VAL A 225 2.95 -20.21 9.74
CA VAL A 225 2.40 -19.58 10.93
C VAL A 225 1.20 -18.70 10.61
N THR A 226 0.29 -18.60 11.57
CA THR A 226 -0.84 -17.67 11.61
C THR A 226 -0.62 -16.61 12.70
N ILE A 227 -1.44 -15.55 12.72
CA ILE A 227 -1.28 -14.50 13.72
C ILE A 227 -1.46 -14.99 15.18
N PRO A 228 -2.39 -15.93 15.50
CA PRO A 228 -2.46 -16.52 16.84
C PRO A 228 -1.22 -17.32 17.23
N ASP A 229 -0.54 -17.98 16.28
CA ASP A 229 0.69 -18.73 16.56
C ASP A 229 1.82 -17.79 17.01
N VAL A 230 1.81 -16.55 16.51
CA VAL A 230 2.79 -15.51 16.83
C VAL A 230 2.45 -14.83 18.16
N ILE A 231 1.19 -14.40 18.32
CA ILE A 231 0.69 -13.65 19.49
C ILE A 231 -0.14 -14.58 20.39
N GLN A 232 0.57 -15.37 21.17
CA GLN A 232 0.01 -16.31 22.14
C GLN A 232 0.67 -16.16 23.51
N GLY A 233 0.04 -16.77 24.52
CA GLY A 233 0.50 -16.72 25.91
C GLY A 233 0.15 -15.42 26.63
N GLU A 234 0.82 -15.19 27.75
CA GLU A 234 0.61 -14.03 28.63
C GLU A 234 1.49 -12.86 28.20
N VAL A 235 1.05 -12.14 27.17
CA VAL A 235 1.73 -10.90 26.74
C VAL A 235 1.39 -9.78 27.72
N LEU A 236 2.41 -9.21 28.37
CA LEU A 236 2.29 -8.12 29.33
C LEU A 236 2.25 -6.74 28.64
N LEU A 237 3.01 -6.59 27.56
CA LEU A 237 3.09 -5.38 26.74
C LEU A 237 3.30 -5.78 25.28
N ALA A 238 2.54 -5.19 24.36
CA ALA A 238 2.74 -5.36 22.92
C ALA A 238 3.03 -4.01 22.24
N VAL A 239 4.08 -3.97 21.43
CA VAL A 239 4.27 -2.91 20.41
C VAL A 239 4.03 -3.53 19.05
N LEU A 240 2.99 -3.06 18.35
CA LEU A 240 2.61 -3.52 17.02
C LEU A 240 2.94 -2.42 16.01
N SER A 241 3.91 -2.67 15.14
CA SER A 241 4.32 -1.74 14.09
C SER A 241 3.76 -2.21 12.75
N ASN A 242 3.06 -1.33 12.04
CA ASN A 242 2.55 -1.63 10.71
C ASN A 242 2.27 -0.38 9.85
N TYR A 243 2.10 -0.60 8.54
CA TYR A 243 1.62 0.43 7.62
C TYR A 243 0.09 0.48 7.60
N MET A 244 -0.58 -0.67 7.37
CA MET A 244 -2.05 -0.79 7.40
C MET A 244 -2.53 -1.65 8.56
N VAL A 245 -3.59 -1.20 9.23
CA VAL A 245 -4.17 -1.87 10.40
C VAL A 245 -5.69 -1.89 10.30
N ASP A 246 -6.23 -3.09 10.13
CA ASP A 246 -7.64 -3.38 10.34
C ASP A 246 -7.83 -3.96 11.75
N MET A 247 -8.28 -3.11 12.68
CA MET A 247 -8.43 -3.48 14.08
C MET A 247 -9.56 -4.50 14.31
N ASP A 248 -10.66 -4.42 13.54
CA ASP A 248 -11.80 -5.33 13.70
C ASP A 248 -11.39 -6.74 13.29
N TRP A 249 -10.70 -6.85 12.15
CA TRP A 249 -10.10 -8.10 11.74
C TRP A 249 -9.04 -8.58 12.73
N LEU A 250 -8.09 -7.72 13.14
CA LEU A 250 -6.99 -8.11 14.03
C LEU A 250 -7.48 -8.70 15.35
N LEU A 251 -8.47 -8.07 15.98
CA LEU A 251 -9.04 -8.53 17.25
C LEU A 251 -9.95 -9.76 17.10
N THR A 252 -10.41 -10.05 15.88
CA THR A 252 -11.17 -11.27 15.56
C THR A 252 -10.21 -12.43 15.26
N ALA A 253 -9.19 -12.18 14.45
CA ALA A 253 -8.16 -13.16 14.09
C ALA A 253 -7.27 -13.51 15.28
N CYS A 254 -7.04 -12.57 16.20
CA CYS A 254 -6.21 -12.79 17.40
C CYS A 254 -6.92 -12.25 18.67
N PRO A 255 -7.92 -12.96 19.21
CA PRO A 255 -8.67 -12.51 20.38
C PRO A 255 -7.84 -12.34 21.66
N SER A 256 -6.69 -13.03 21.76
CA SER A 256 -5.75 -12.92 22.88
C SER A 256 -5.23 -11.48 23.05
N LEU A 257 -5.12 -10.70 21.98
CA LEU A 257 -4.73 -9.29 22.04
C LEU A 257 -5.62 -8.44 22.95
N ARG A 258 -6.92 -8.77 23.06
CA ARG A 258 -7.85 -8.06 23.95
C ARG A 258 -7.48 -8.19 25.43
N LYS A 259 -6.74 -9.23 25.79
CA LYS A 259 -6.29 -9.50 27.17
C LYS A 259 -4.96 -8.82 27.49
N VAL A 260 -4.28 -8.25 26.49
CA VAL A 260 -2.98 -7.61 26.69
C VAL A 260 -3.18 -6.27 27.40
N PRO A 261 -2.60 -6.05 28.59
CA PRO A 261 -2.88 -4.86 29.39
C PRO A 261 -2.43 -3.55 28.72
N HIS A 262 -1.29 -3.61 28.03
CA HIS A 262 -0.65 -2.45 27.42
C HIS A 262 -0.33 -2.74 25.95
N VAL A 263 -0.91 -1.95 25.04
CA VAL A 263 -0.65 -2.08 23.61
C VAL A 263 -0.37 -0.72 23.00
N LEU A 264 0.76 -0.61 22.31
CA LEU A 264 1.14 0.51 21.46
C LEU A 264 1.06 0.08 20.00
N VAL A 265 0.29 0.79 19.18
CA VAL A 265 0.22 0.57 17.74
C VAL A 265 0.92 1.71 17.02
N LEU A 266 2.04 1.41 16.37
CA LEU A 266 2.76 2.30 15.46
C LEU A 266 2.18 2.10 14.07
N HIS A 267 1.49 3.11 13.52
CA HIS A 267 0.73 2.96 12.28
C HIS A 267 1.13 3.96 11.18
N GLY A 268 0.85 3.59 9.93
CA GLY A 268 0.92 4.47 8.76
C GLY A 268 -0.42 5.07 8.34
N GLU A 269 -1.52 4.77 9.05
CA GLU A 269 -2.88 5.19 8.67
C GLU A 269 -3.12 6.70 8.63
N ASP A 270 -4.00 7.12 7.70
CA ASP A 270 -4.39 8.51 7.43
C ASP A 270 -5.87 8.65 7.03
N GLY A 271 -6.43 9.85 7.16
CA GLY A 271 -7.78 10.16 6.68
C GLY A 271 -8.84 9.21 7.27
N ALA A 272 -9.69 8.64 6.41
CA ALA A 272 -10.81 7.79 6.84
C ALA A 272 -10.37 6.51 7.57
N SER A 273 -9.24 5.90 7.18
CA SER A 273 -8.75 4.69 7.84
C SER A 273 -8.21 4.97 9.23
N LEU A 274 -7.58 6.14 9.44
CA LEU A 274 -7.20 6.60 10.77
C LEU A 274 -8.43 6.81 11.68
N GLU A 275 -9.50 7.43 11.15
CA GLU A 275 -10.72 7.61 11.92
C GLU A 275 -11.40 6.27 12.27
N ARG A 276 -11.40 5.30 11.34
CA ARG A 276 -11.84 3.93 11.63
C ARG A 276 -10.99 3.30 12.74
N LEU A 277 -9.66 3.35 12.61
CA LEU A 277 -8.71 2.79 13.58
C LEU A 277 -8.92 3.40 14.99
N LYS A 278 -9.13 4.71 15.08
CA LYS A 278 -9.43 5.39 16.36
C LYS A 278 -10.75 4.94 16.98
N LYS A 279 -11.76 4.66 16.15
CA LYS A 279 -13.10 4.22 16.59
C LYS A 279 -13.09 2.77 17.08
N THR A 280 -12.33 1.89 16.44
CA THR A 280 -12.35 0.44 16.68
C THR A 280 -11.30 -0.03 17.68
N LYS A 281 -10.27 0.78 17.96
CA LYS A 281 -9.26 0.44 18.97
C LYS A 281 -9.88 0.26 20.37
N PRO A 282 -9.35 -0.65 21.19
CA PRO A 282 -9.63 -0.66 22.62
C PRO A 282 -9.19 0.65 23.30
N ALA A 283 -9.91 1.05 24.36
CA ALA A 283 -9.70 2.32 25.03
C ALA A 283 -8.28 2.48 25.61
N ASN A 284 -7.74 1.40 26.18
CA ASN A 284 -6.41 1.34 26.80
C ASN A 284 -5.24 1.24 25.79
N TRP A 285 -5.51 1.19 24.48
CA TRP A 285 -4.48 1.11 23.47
C TRP A 285 -4.01 2.50 23.03
N ILE A 286 -2.70 2.64 22.87
CA ILE A 286 -2.05 3.87 22.39
C ILE A 286 -1.84 3.74 20.88
N LEU A 287 -2.28 4.73 20.12
CA LEU A 287 -1.94 4.86 18.70
C LEU A 287 -0.86 5.92 18.55
N HIS A 288 0.15 5.63 17.73
CA HIS A 288 1.18 6.59 17.38
C HIS A 288 1.51 6.51 15.90
N LYS A 289 1.58 7.66 15.25
CA LYS A 289 2.07 7.78 13.87
C LYS A 289 3.49 8.35 13.92
N PRO A 290 4.52 7.57 13.56
CA PRO A 290 5.89 8.08 13.54
C PRO A 290 6.05 9.29 12.61
N PRO A 291 6.96 10.22 12.93
CA PRO A 291 7.16 11.42 12.12
C PRO A 291 7.78 11.09 10.77
N LEU A 292 7.19 11.65 9.71
CA LEU A 292 7.65 11.50 8.32
C LEU A 292 8.03 12.90 7.78
N PRO A 293 9.21 13.44 8.17
CA PRO A 293 9.60 14.83 7.87
C PRO A 293 9.99 15.06 6.40
N ILE A 294 10.15 13.99 5.62
CA ILE A 294 10.50 14.04 4.20
C ILE A 294 9.25 13.65 3.40
N SER A 295 8.91 14.46 2.40
CA SER A 295 7.82 14.18 1.47
C SER A 295 7.94 12.79 0.86
N PHE A 296 6.80 12.16 0.58
CA PHE A 296 6.71 10.78 0.07
C PHE A 296 7.26 9.69 1.02
N GLY A 297 7.62 10.04 2.25
CA GLY A 297 7.98 9.06 3.27
C GLY A 297 6.77 8.27 3.74
N THR A 298 6.97 7.00 4.05
CA THR A 298 5.94 6.10 4.56
C THR A 298 6.48 5.31 5.75
N HIS A 299 5.66 5.10 6.78
CA HIS A 299 5.96 4.14 7.85
C HIS A 299 5.65 2.72 7.35
N HIS A 300 6.62 2.07 6.72
CA HIS A 300 6.44 0.74 6.13
C HIS A 300 6.72 -0.42 7.07
N SER A 301 7.37 -0.16 8.21
CA SER A 301 7.88 -1.21 9.07
C SER A 301 6.79 -2.04 9.71
N LYS A 302 7.08 -3.34 9.80
CA LYS A 302 6.15 -4.39 10.20
C LYS A 302 6.84 -5.29 11.20
N ALA A 303 6.57 -5.04 12.46
CA ALA A 303 7.25 -5.69 13.55
C ALA A 303 6.35 -5.81 14.77
N MET A 304 6.61 -6.80 15.60
CA MET A 304 5.97 -6.97 16.91
C MET A 304 7.03 -7.11 17.99
N LEU A 305 6.91 -6.32 19.06
CA LEU A 305 7.68 -6.48 20.28
C LEU A 305 6.72 -6.93 21.37
N LEU A 306 6.77 -8.21 21.73
CA LEU A 306 5.85 -8.84 22.67
C LEU A 306 6.61 -9.16 23.95
N VAL A 307 6.33 -8.43 25.03
CA VAL A 307 6.97 -8.62 26.32
C VAL A 307 6.17 -9.63 27.13
N TYR A 308 6.87 -10.61 27.66
CA TYR A 308 6.38 -11.73 28.46
C TYR A 308 7.04 -11.72 29.85
N PRO A 309 6.50 -12.48 30.82
CA PRO A 309 7.19 -12.70 32.09
C PRO A 309 8.61 -13.25 31.90
N GLN A 310 8.84 -14.08 30.88
CA GLN A 310 10.13 -14.73 30.62
C GLN A 310 11.12 -13.85 29.83
N GLY A 311 10.66 -12.81 29.13
CA GLY A 311 11.51 -11.99 28.26
C GLY A 311 10.73 -11.24 27.19
N ILE A 312 11.28 -11.13 26.00
CA ILE A 312 10.67 -10.48 24.84
C ILE A 312 10.72 -11.42 23.63
N ARG A 313 9.64 -11.46 22.86
CA ARG A 313 9.65 -11.95 21.48
C ARG A 313 9.75 -10.76 20.54
N VAL A 314 10.75 -10.80 19.66
CA VAL A 314 10.88 -9.85 18.56
C VAL A 314 10.46 -10.54 17.28
N VAL A 315 9.51 -9.92 16.58
CA VAL A 315 9.00 -10.38 15.29
C VAL A 315 9.23 -9.30 14.25
N VAL A 316 9.79 -9.65 13.09
CA VAL A 316 9.86 -8.79 11.90
C VAL A 316 9.21 -9.54 10.76
N HIS A 317 8.22 -8.95 10.09
CA HIS A 317 7.41 -9.66 9.10
C HIS A 317 7.01 -8.75 7.94
N THR A 318 6.46 -9.31 6.87
CA THR A 318 6.13 -8.53 5.65
C THR A 318 4.64 -8.20 5.50
N ALA A 319 3.77 -8.84 6.28
CA ALA A 319 2.32 -8.68 6.21
C ALA A 319 1.78 -7.41 6.87
N ASN A 320 0.89 -6.68 6.21
CA ASN A 320 0.07 -5.70 6.90
C ASN A 320 -0.90 -6.37 7.89
N LEU A 321 -1.38 -5.66 8.92
CA LEU A 321 -2.36 -6.21 9.88
C LEU A 321 -3.77 -6.15 9.29
N ILE A 322 -3.98 -6.85 8.17
CA ILE A 322 -5.26 -6.98 7.45
C ILE A 322 -5.45 -8.44 7.00
N HIS A 323 -6.70 -8.83 6.77
CA HIS A 323 -7.06 -10.21 6.40
C HIS A 323 -6.27 -10.72 5.20
N VAL A 324 -6.26 -9.97 4.11
CA VAL A 324 -5.70 -10.42 2.83
C VAL A 324 -4.21 -10.76 2.95
N ASP A 325 -3.45 -9.93 3.66
CA ASP A 325 -2.01 -10.12 3.78
C ASP A 325 -1.64 -11.36 4.61
N TRP A 326 -2.39 -11.67 5.66
CA TRP A 326 -2.14 -12.84 6.52
C TRP A 326 -2.70 -14.15 6.00
N ASN A 327 -3.61 -14.12 5.03
CA ASN A 327 -4.35 -15.30 4.60
C ASN A 327 -4.17 -15.65 3.12
N ASN A 328 -3.88 -14.69 2.24
CA ASN A 328 -3.94 -14.94 0.79
C ASN A 328 -2.58 -14.81 0.09
N LYS A 329 -1.54 -14.33 0.79
CA LYS A 329 -0.26 -13.95 0.18
C LYS A 329 0.92 -14.73 0.72
N SER A 330 1.97 -14.84 -0.10
CA SER A 330 3.25 -15.37 0.35
C SER A 330 4.00 -14.30 1.15
N GLN A 331 3.87 -14.37 2.48
CA GLN A 331 4.54 -13.50 3.44
C GLN A 331 5.64 -14.23 4.21
N GLY A 332 6.68 -13.48 4.57
CA GLY A 332 7.74 -13.95 5.45
C GLY A 332 7.61 -13.36 6.86
N LEU A 333 8.08 -14.12 7.84
CA LEU A 333 8.21 -13.71 9.22
C LEU A 333 9.52 -14.26 9.78
N TRP A 334 10.26 -13.39 10.46
CA TRP A 334 11.33 -13.76 11.38
C TRP A 334 10.85 -13.56 12.82
N THR A 335 11.16 -14.51 13.71
CA THR A 335 10.84 -14.43 15.13
C THR A 335 11.97 -15.01 15.97
N GLN A 336 12.29 -14.35 17.09
CA GLN A 336 13.22 -14.86 18.10
C GLN A 336 12.84 -14.33 19.49
N ASP A 337 13.00 -15.19 20.50
CA ASP A 337 12.74 -14.88 21.91
C ASP A 337 14.07 -14.58 22.63
N PHE A 338 14.06 -13.56 23.48
CA PHE A 338 15.22 -13.07 24.24
C PHE A 338 14.83 -12.94 25.72
N PRO A 339 15.61 -13.51 26.65
CA PRO A 339 15.29 -13.44 28.07
C PRO A 339 15.55 -12.04 28.64
N TRP A 340 15.09 -11.80 29.87
CA TRP A 340 15.52 -10.63 30.64
C TRP A 340 17.03 -10.70 30.96
N LYS A 341 17.71 -9.55 30.95
CA LYS A 341 19.08 -9.45 31.45
C LYS A 341 19.13 -9.70 32.95
N LYS A 342 20.23 -10.32 33.41
CA LYS A 342 20.53 -10.46 34.83
C LYS A 342 21.08 -9.15 35.38
N ALA A 343 20.84 -8.87 36.66
CA ALA A 343 21.18 -7.58 37.30
C ALA A 343 22.67 -7.18 37.22
N ASN A 344 23.57 -8.14 37.00
CA ASN A 344 25.03 -7.94 36.94
C ASN A 344 25.61 -8.08 35.53
N ASP A 345 24.76 -8.16 34.49
CA ASP A 345 25.23 -8.36 33.13
C ASP A 345 25.73 -7.03 32.56
N THR A 346 27.04 -6.83 32.54
CA THR A 346 27.67 -5.68 31.90
C THR A 346 27.36 -5.69 30.41
N SER A 347 26.84 -4.58 29.88
CA SER A 347 26.42 -4.49 28.48
C SER A 347 27.55 -4.85 27.51
N THR A 348 27.54 -6.06 26.99
CA THR A 348 28.31 -6.40 25.80
C THR A 348 27.75 -5.60 24.62
N ASN A 349 28.63 -5.11 23.76
CA ASN A 349 28.22 -4.36 22.58
C ASN A 349 27.58 -5.30 21.57
N ILE A 350 26.28 -5.57 21.71
CA ILE A 350 25.52 -6.44 20.82
C ILE A 350 24.95 -5.60 19.68
N GLY A 351 25.36 -5.89 18.45
CA GLY A 351 24.94 -5.15 17.25
C GLY A 351 23.42 -5.08 17.10
N PHE A 352 22.73 -6.21 17.28
CA PHE A 352 21.26 -6.27 17.19
C PHE A 352 20.57 -5.35 18.22
N GLU A 353 21.03 -5.35 19.47
CA GLU A 353 20.45 -4.50 20.53
C GLU A 353 20.60 -3.01 20.21
N ASN A 354 21.78 -2.61 19.74
CA ASN A 354 22.05 -1.22 19.40
C ASN A 354 21.23 -0.77 18.20
N ASP A 355 21.17 -1.60 17.16
CA ASP A 355 20.38 -1.32 15.96
C ASP A 355 18.89 -1.22 16.28
N LEU A 356 18.36 -2.12 17.12
CA LEU A 356 16.96 -2.09 17.57
C LEU A 356 16.66 -0.80 18.35
N VAL A 357 17.42 -0.50 19.40
CA VAL A 357 17.13 0.66 20.25
C VAL A 357 17.33 1.99 19.52
N ASP A 358 18.31 2.09 18.62
CA ASP A 358 18.47 3.29 17.79
C ASP A 358 17.27 3.46 16.85
N TYR A 359 16.77 2.37 16.25
CA TYR A 359 15.57 2.41 15.41
C TYR A 359 14.33 2.84 16.21
N LEU A 360 14.12 2.23 17.39
CA LEU A 360 13.01 2.55 18.29
C LEU A 360 13.05 4.02 18.75
N ARG A 361 14.24 4.57 18.99
CA ARG A 361 14.40 6.01 19.33
C ARG A 361 13.97 6.92 18.19
N ALA A 362 14.19 6.51 16.94
CA ALA A 362 13.80 7.30 15.77
C ALA A 362 12.28 7.38 15.55
N LEU A 363 11.51 6.44 16.10
CA LEU A 363 10.05 6.41 15.97
C LEU A 363 9.35 7.50 16.80
N LYS A 364 10.03 8.04 17.83
CA LYS A 364 9.56 9.16 18.68
C LYS A 364 8.13 8.99 19.21
N TRP A 365 7.78 7.79 19.67
CA TRP A 365 6.49 7.53 20.30
C TRP A 365 6.40 8.17 21.70
N PRO A 366 5.19 8.43 22.22
CA PRO A 366 5.02 8.94 23.58
C PRO A 366 5.48 7.91 24.61
N GLU A 367 6.34 8.32 25.54
CA GLU A 367 6.77 7.48 26.66
C GLU A 367 5.61 7.33 27.66
N PHE A 368 5.45 6.14 28.23
CA PHE A 368 4.39 5.87 29.20
C PHE A 368 4.87 4.89 30.27
N ARG A 369 4.41 5.06 31.51
CA ARG A 369 4.76 4.18 32.62
C ARG A 369 3.78 3.02 32.72
N VAL A 370 4.32 1.84 33.01
CA VAL A 370 3.55 0.63 33.27
C VAL A 370 4.15 -0.11 34.45
N ASN A 371 3.31 -0.80 35.21
CA ASN A 371 3.76 -1.72 36.24
C ASN A 371 3.77 -3.13 35.68
N LEU A 372 4.96 -3.68 35.41
CA LEU A 372 5.12 -5.06 34.95
C LEU A 372 5.35 -5.98 36.15
N PRO A 373 4.67 -7.15 36.25
CA PRO A 373 4.86 -8.09 37.36
C PRO A 373 6.31 -8.47 37.63
N VAL A 374 7.13 -8.57 36.58
CA VAL A 374 8.54 -9.00 36.64
C VAL A 374 9.55 -7.86 36.77
N ALA A 375 9.15 -6.61 36.49
CA ALA A 375 10.09 -5.48 36.42
C ALA A 375 9.66 -4.27 37.25
N GLY A 376 8.50 -4.32 37.92
CA GLY A 376 7.92 -3.22 38.69
C GLY A 376 7.48 -2.06 37.80
N ASP A 377 7.48 -0.85 38.38
CA ASP A 377 7.20 0.39 37.64
C ASP A 377 8.35 0.71 36.68
N VAL A 378 8.04 0.72 35.38
CA VAL A 378 8.99 0.97 34.30
C VAL A 378 8.44 2.00 33.32
N ASN A 379 9.31 2.84 32.81
CA ASN A 379 8.98 3.75 31.71
C ASN A 379 9.22 3.06 30.36
N ILE A 380 8.18 2.93 29.54
CA ILE A 380 8.25 2.32 28.21
C ILE A 380 8.72 3.36 27.21
N ASN A 381 10.00 3.28 26.88
CA ASN A 381 10.66 4.08 25.84
C ASN A 381 11.69 3.22 25.09
N ALA A 382 12.45 3.79 24.16
CA ALA A 382 13.43 3.03 23.41
C ALA A 382 14.49 2.35 24.31
N ALA A 383 14.90 3.00 25.41
CA ALA A 383 15.89 2.46 26.33
C ALA A 383 15.38 1.29 27.18
N PHE A 384 14.06 1.19 27.41
CA PHE A 384 13.44 0.03 28.08
C PHE A 384 13.85 -1.29 27.43
N PHE A 385 13.93 -1.32 26.10
CA PHE A 385 14.27 -2.52 25.34
C PHE A 385 15.71 -2.99 25.54
N ARG A 386 16.58 -2.22 26.23
CA ARG A 386 17.91 -2.68 26.69
C ARG A 386 17.86 -3.67 27.84
N LYS A 387 16.71 -3.83 28.50
CA LYS A 387 16.54 -4.74 29.64
C LYS A 387 16.51 -6.23 29.24
N PHE A 388 16.50 -6.54 27.95
CA PHE A 388 16.51 -7.91 27.43
C PHE A 388 17.91 -8.29 26.92
N ASP A 389 18.27 -9.57 27.04
CA ASP A 389 19.55 -10.12 26.64
C ASP A 389 19.48 -10.62 25.19
N TYR A 390 20.12 -9.89 24.28
CA TYR A 390 20.17 -10.22 22.85
C TYR A 390 21.43 -10.99 22.45
N SER A 391 22.20 -11.52 23.40
CA SER A 391 23.47 -12.24 23.13
C SER A 391 23.29 -13.45 22.21
N SER A 392 22.09 -14.04 22.22
CA SER A 392 21.71 -15.17 21.35
C SER A 392 21.26 -14.76 19.94
N SER A 393 21.27 -13.46 19.59
CA SER A 393 20.80 -12.99 18.29
C SER A 393 21.58 -13.63 17.14
N THR A 394 20.85 -14.27 16.22
CA THR A 394 21.42 -14.94 15.04
C THR A 394 21.37 -14.05 13.79
N VAL A 395 20.85 -12.83 13.91
CA VAL A 395 20.62 -11.90 12.79
C VAL A 395 21.17 -10.50 13.08
N ARG A 396 21.24 -9.69 12.02
CA ARG A 396 21.51 -8.25 12.09
C ARG A 396 20.25 -7.48 11.68
N LEU A 397 19.92 -6.42 12.42
CA LEU A 397 18.80 -5.55 12.08
C LEU A 397 19.27 -4.44 11.13
N ILE A 398 18.55 -4.27 10.02
CA ILE A 398 18.81 -3.23 9.03
C ILE A 398 17.55 -2.37 8.92
N GLY A 399 17.54 -1.26 9.66
CA GLY A 399 16.44 -0.30 9.63
C GLY A 399 16.65 0.80 8.59
N SER A 400 15.55 1.44 8.17
CA SER A 400 15.57 2.68 7.40
C SER A 400 14.80 3.76 8.15
N VAL A 401 15.43 4.92 8.34
CA VAL A 401 14.86 6.06 9.05
C VAL A 401 14.92 7.28 8.14
N PRO A 402 13.83 8.06 7.98
CA PRO A 402 13.84 9.28 7.17
C PRO A 402 14.90 10.27 7.66
N GLY A 403 15.74 10.76 6.75
CA GLY A 403 16.74 11.76 7.04
C GLY A 403 17.86 11.83 6.02
N TYR A 404 18.64 12.90 6.08
CA TYR A 404 19.92 13.01 5.39
C TYR A 404 21.02 12.59 6.37
N HIS A 405 21.55 11.38 6.18
CA HIS A 405 22.52 10.78 7.09
C HIS A 405 23.94 10.99 6.58
N VAL A 406 24.73 11.80 7.30
CA VAL A 406 26.10 12.16 6.92
C VAL A 406 27.12 11.69 7.96
N GLY A 407 28.39 11.63 7.56
CA GLY A 407 29.49 11.24 8.43
C GLY A 407 29.28 9.83 9.01
N PRO A 408 29.54 9.62 10.32
CA PRO A 408 29.35 8.31 10.95
C PRO A 408 27.90 7.77 10.87
N ASN A 409 26.90 8.66 10.78
CA ASN A 409 25.49 8.25 10.70
C ASN A 409 25.12 7.63 9.35
N MET A 410 25.94 7.85 8.29
CA MET A 410 25.70 7.26 6.97
C MET A 410 25.63 5.72 7.02
N LYS A 411 26.34 5.09 7.96
CA LYS A 411 26.37 3.62 8.13
C LYS A 411 25.25 3.06 9.00
N LYS A 412 24.35 3.90 9.52
CA LYS A 412 23.30 3.47 10.47
C LYS A 412 22.04 2.92 9.81
N TRP A 413 21.72 3.37 8.59
CA TRP A 413 20.42 3.11 7.98
C TRP A 413 20.52 2.66 6.53
N GLY A 414 19.46 1.99 6.05
CA GLY A 414 19.28 1.61 4.66
C GLY A 414 20.38 0.70 4.11
N HIS A 415 20.64 0.80 2.80
CA HIS A 415 21.63 -0.05 2.13
C HIS A 415 23.07 0.21 2.58
N MET A 416 23.37 1.38 3.16
CA MET A 416 24.69 1.67 3.72
C MET A 416 24.95 0.95 5.05
N LYS A 417 23.89 0.72 5.85
CA LYS A 417 23.96 -0.21 6.98
C LYS A 417 24.19 -1.64 6.50
N LEU A 418 23.42 -2.10 5.50
CA LEU A 418 23.62 -3.41 4.88
C LEU A 418 25.07 -3.60 4.41
N ARG A 419 25.61 -2.63 3.67
CA ARG A 419 27.00 -2.62 3.23
C ARG A 419 27.96 -2.81 4.39
N SER A 420 27.80 -2.03 5.45
CA SER A 420 28.69 -2.09 6.62
C SER A 420 28.64 -3.45 7.31
N VAL A 421 27.46 -4.07 7.38
CA VAL A 421 27.30 -5.43 7.90
C VAL A 421 28.00 -6.46 7.00
N LEU A 422 27.83 -6.36 5.68
CA LEU A 422 28.46 -7.28 4.73
C LEU A 422 29.98 -7.14 4.70
N GLU A 423 30.54 -5.94 4.89
CA GLU A 423 32.00 -5.69 5.00
C GLU A 423 32.65 -6.47 6.16
N GLU A 424 31.87 -6.84 7.19
CA GLU A 424 32.28 -7.64 8.34
C GLU A 424 32.19 -9.16 8.06
N CYS A 425 31.54 -9.57 6.96
CA CYS A 425 31.29 -10.97 6.63
C CYS A 425 32.36 -11.55 5.70
N VAL A 426 32.71 -12.81 5.95
CA VAL A 426 33.60 -13.63 5.12
C VAL A 426 32.79 -14.74 4.47
N PHE A 427 33.02 -14.95 3.18
CA PHE A 427 32.30 -15.90 2.34
C PHE A 427 33.27 -16.85 1.65
N GLU A 428 32.81 -18.05 1.31
CA GLU A 428 33.57 -18.98 0.49
C GLU A 428 33.77 -18.43 -0.93
N LYS A 429 34.89 -18.79 -1.58
CA LYS A 429 35.20 -18.30 -2.94
C LYS A 429 34.13 -18.60 -3.99
N GLN A 430 33.33 -19.65 -3.80
CA GLN A 430 32.22 -19.96 -4.70
C GLN A 430 31.17 -18.84 -4.76
N PHE A 431 31.12 -17.96 -3.75
CA PHE A 431 30.21 -16.82 -3.73
C PHE A 431 30.75 -15.60 -4.49
N CYS A 432 31.98 -15.61 -4.98
CA CYS A 432 32.53 -14.52 -5.78
C CYS A 432 31.66 -14.25 -7.02
N LYS A 433 31.26 -12.98 -7.22
CA LYS A 433 30.35 -12.52 -8.28
C LYS A 433 29.00 -13.26 -8.33
N SER A 434 28.55 -13.82 -7.20
CA SER A 434 27.22 -14.43 -7.11
C SER A 434 26.13 -13.48 -7.57
N PRO A 435 25.08 -13.96 -8.25
CA PRO A 435 23.95 -13.12 -8.65
C PRO A 435 23.34 -12.36 -7.47
N LEU A 436 22.99 -11.09 -7.69
CA LEU A 436 22.29 -10.26 -6.71
C LEU A 436 20.80 -10.31 -7.02
N ILE A 437 20.04 -11.00 -6.16
CA ILE A 437 18.60 -11.18 -6.35
C ILE A 437 17.84 -10.11 -5.57
N TYR A 438 17.04 -9.32 -6.28
CA TYR A 438 16.10 -8.38 -5.68
C TYR A 438 14.68 -8.89 -5.87
N GLN A 439 13.97 -9.08 -4.77
CA GLN A 439 12.58 -9.48 -4.80
C GLN A 439 11.78 -8.57 -3.88
N PHE A 440 10.81 -7.88 -4.44
CA PHE A 440 10.00 -6.88 -3.75
C PHE A 440 8.63 -6.76 -4.45
N SER A 441 7.65 -6.13 -3.78
CA SER A 441 6.30 -5.94 -4.32
C SER A 441 6.01 -4.54 -4.85
N SER A 442 6.92 -3.57 -4.69
CA SER A 442 6.77 -2.21 -5.21
C SER A 442 8.09 -1.66 -5.76
N LEU A 443 8.01 -0.85 -6.81
CA LEU A 443 9.15 -0.25 -7.49
C LEU A 443 8.98 1.28 -7.63
N GLY A 444 9.87 1.99 -6.94
CA GLY A 444 10.06 3.43 -7.11
C GLY A 444 10.65 3.82 -8.48
N SER A 445 10.92 5.10 -8.66
CA SER A 445 11.57 5.58 -9.89
C SER A 445 13.09 5.37 -9.82
N LEU A 446 13.57 4.19 -10.18
CA LEU A 446 15.00 3.87 -10.20
C LEU A 446 15.74 4.45 -11.41
N ASP A 447 17.06 4.57 -11.31
CA ASP A 447 17.98 4.82 -12.42
C ASP A 447 19.21 3.88 -12.37
N GLU A 448 20.05 3.90 -13.41
CA GLU A 448 21.23 3.03 -13.48
C GLU A 448 22.28 3.32 -12.41
N LYS A 449 22.39 4.58 -11.97
CA LYS A 449 23.35 4.98 -10.93
C LYS A 449 22.97 4.36 -9.61
N TRP A 450 21.70 4.46 -9.24
CA TRP A 450 21.16 3.85 -8.02
C TRP A 450 21.28 2.33 -8.06
N MET A 451 20.97 1.69 -9.19
CA MET A 451 21.15 0.23 -9.34
C MET A 451 22.60 -0.19 -9.12
N SER A 452 23.55 0.60 -9.61
CA SER A 452 24.99 0.34 -9.45
C SER A 452 25.43 0.55 -8.00
N GLU A 453 24.98 1.64 -7.35
CA GLU A 453 25.26 1.93 -5.94
C GLU A 453 24.73 0.84 -5.01
N PHE A 454 23.49 0.39 -5.25
CA PHE A 454 22.88 -0.66 -4.46
C PHE A 454 23.58 -2.01 -4.66
N ALA A 455 23.94 -2.34 -5.92
CA ALA A 455 24.72 -3.54 -6.23
C ALA A 455 26.09 -3.55 -5.54
N CYS A 456 26.78 -2.40 -5.50
CA CYS A 456 28.04 -2.24 -4.75
C CYS A 456 27.84 -2.53 -3.25
N SER A 457 26.73 -2.08 -2.68
CA SER A 457 26.43 -2.27 -1.26
C SER A 457 26.19 -3.75 -0.92
N LEU A 458 25.47 -4.47 -1.77
CA LEU A 458 25.19 -5.91 -1.62
C LEU A 458 26.40 -6.81 -1.89
N SER A 459 27.43 -6.28 -2.55
CA SER A 459 28.63 -7.04 -2.92
C SER A 459 29.82 -6.78 -2.00
N ALA A 460 29.61 -6.11 -0.87
CA ALA A 460 30.68 -5.60 -0.02
C ALA A 460 31.37 -6.65 0.88
N GLY A 461 30.94 -7.91 0.79
CA GLY A 461 31.57 -9.03 1.48
C GLY A 461 32.96 -9.38 0.95
N LYS A 462 33.73 -10.11 1.77
CA LYS A 462 35.06 -10.60 1.42
C LYS A 462 35.07 -12.11 1.26
N ALA A 463 35.91 -12.60 0.36
CA ALA A 463 36.24 -14.01 0.30
C ALA A 463 37.15 -14.42 1.48
N ASP A 464 37.27 -15.73 1.71
CA ASP A 464 38.14 -16.35 2.71
C ASP A 464 39.62 -15.94 2.61
N ASP A 465 40.10 -15.65 1.39
CA ASP A 465 41.45 -15.14 1.11
C ASP A 465 41.60 -13.62 1.28
N GLY A 466 40.56 -12.95 1.75
CA GLY A 466 40.51 -11.50 1.99
C GLY A 466 40.24 -10.66 0.73
N SER A 467 40.11 -11.27 -0.45
CA SER A 467 39.75 -10.56 -1.67
C SER A 467 38.28 -10.10 -1.65
N GLN A 468 37.96 -9.09 -2.45
CA GLN A 468 36.57 -8.62 -2.61
C GLN A 468 35.77 -9.63 -3.43
N LEU A 469 34.53 -9.92 -3.03
CA LEU A 469 33.64 -10.84 -3.78
C LEU A 469 33.38 -10.37 -5.21
N GLY A 470 33.43 -9.06 -5.44
CA GLY A 470 33.12 -8.43 -6.72
C GLY A 470 31.61 -8.36 -6.98
N ILE A 471 31.23 -7.48 -7.89
CA ILE A 471 29.83 -7.17 -8.16
C ILE A 471 29.19 -8.30 -8.98
N GLY A 472 28.16 -8.90 -8.40
CA GLY A 472 27.33 -9.93 -9.03
C GLY A 472 26.38 -9.41 -10.10
N LYS A 473 25.84 -10.33 -10.92
CA LYS A 473 24.81 -9.98 -11.91
C LYS A 473 23.50 -9.60 -11.16
N PRO A 474 22.98 -8.38 -11.33
CA PRO A 474 21.73 -7.99 -10.68
C PRO A 474 20.52 -8.59 -11.40
N LEU A 475 19.56 -9.13 -10.65
CA LEU A 475 18.33 -9.75 -11.14
C LEU A 475 17.14 -9.31 -10.30
N ILE A 476 16.11 -8.75 -10.92
CA ILE A 476 14.87 -8.33 -10.27
C ILE A 476 13.79 -9.38 -10.52
N VAL A 477 13.36 -10.06 -9.46
CA VAL A 477 12.25 -11.00 -9.49
C VAL A 477 10.94 -10.22 -9.34
N TRP A 478 10.11 -10.27 -10.38
CA TRP A 478 8.86 -9.51 -10.46
C TRP A 478 7.73 -10.35 -11.07
N PRO A 479 6.49 -10.25 -10.55
CA PRO A 479 5.35 -10.96 -11.12
C PRO A 479 4.95 -10.38 -12.48
N THR A 480 4.68 -11.26 -13.43
CA THR A 480 4.11 -10.87 -14.74
C THR A 480 2.60 -10.67 -14.64
N VAL A 481 2.01 -10.04 -15.66
CA VAL A 481 0.55 -9.90 -15.78
C VAL A 481 -0.14 -11.27 -15.69
N GLU A 482 0.48 -12.29 -16.29
CA GLU A 482 -0.04 -13.65 -16.29
C GLU A 482 0.05 -14.31 -14.90
N ASP A 483 1.14 -14.08 -14.17
CA ASP A 483 1.27 -14.56 -12.78
C ASP A 483 0.19 -13.92 -11.89
N VAL A 484 -0.11 -12.63 -12.09
CA VAL A 484 -1.20 -11.93 -11.38
C VAL A 484 -2.57 -12.50 -11.76
N ARG A 485 -2.85 -12.62 -13.07
CA ARG A 485 -4.13 -13.13 -13.59
C ARG A 485 -4.45 -14.52 -13.06
N CYS A 486 -3.44 -15.39 -12.97
CA CYS A 486 -3.57 -16.77 -12.52
C CYS A 486 -3.45 -16.94 -11.00
N SER A 487 -3.17 -15.89 -10.24
CA SER A 487 -3.08 -15.97 -8.78
C SER A 487 -4.44 -16.27 -8.12
N ILE A 488 -4.42 -16.69 -6.85
CA ILE A 488 -5.63 -16.99 -6.05
C ILE A 488 -6.59 -15.77 -6.00
N GLU A 489 -6.03 -14.56 -6.00
CA GLU A 489 -6.80 -13.32 -5.94
C GLU A 489 -7.04 -12.72 -7.35
N GLY A 490 -6.55 -13.37 -8.42
CA GLY A 490 -6.60 -12.85 -9.78
C GLY A 490 -6.03 -11.43 -9.90
N TYR A 491 -6.67 -10.59 -10.72
CA TYR A 491 -6.24 -9.20 -10.89
C TYR A 491 -6.32 -8.35 -9.61
N ALA A 492 -7.11 -8.75 -8.61
CA ALA A 492 -7.16 -8.03 -7.33
C ALA A 492 -5.80 -8.06 -6.60
N ALA A 493 -4.98 -9.10 -6.83
CA ALA A 493 -3.62 -9.18 -6.30
C ALA A 493 -2.72 -8.01 -6.75
N GLY A 494 -3.02 -7.43 -7.92
CA GLY A 494 -2.31 -6.28 -8.48
C GLY A 494 -2.41 -5.01 -7.63
N SER A 495 -3.45 -4.88 -6.80
CA SER A 495 -3.59 -3.78 -5.83
C SER A 495 -2.42 -3.71 -4.85
N CYS A 496 -1.80 -4.84 -4.59
CA CYS A 496 -0.70 -4.97 -3.66
C CYS A 496 0.65 -4.75 -4.39
N ILE A 497 0.66 -4.63 -5.72
CA ILE A 497 1.86 -4.37 -6.53
C ILE A 497 1.84 -2.92 -7.05
N PRO A 498 1.97 -1.89 -6.17
CA PRO A 498 1.70 -0.49 -6.51
C PRO A 498 2.90 0.16 -7.21
N SER A 499 3.20 -0.28 -8.43
CA SER A 499 4.26 0.28 -9.27
C SER A 499 3.68 0.97 -10.50
N PRO A 500 3.87 2.30 -10.66
CA PRO A 500 3.45 2.99 -11.86
C PRO A 500 4.11 2.41 -13.11
N GLN A 501 3.36 2.26 -14.19
CA GLN A 501 3.86 1.74 -15.48
C GLN A 501 5.14 2.45 -15.94
N LYS A 502 5.19 3.78 -15.82
CA LYS A 502 6.37 4.61 -16.15
C LYS A 502 7.65 4.27 -15.36
N ASN A 503 7.53 3.62 -14.21
CA ASN A 503 8.68 3.16 -13.41
C ASN A 503 9.12 1.77 -13.84
N VAL A 504 8.16 0.86 -14.09
CA VAL A 504 8.41 -0.54 -14.45
C VAL A 504 8.93 -0.67 -15.88
N GLU A 505 8.41 0.14 -16.81
CA GLU A 505 8.74 0.06 -18.25
C GLU A 505 9.97 0.87 -18.64
N LYS A 506 10.78 1.37 -17.69
CA LYS A 506 12.02 2.07 -18.03
C LYS A 506 12.96 1.12 -18.77
N ASP A 507 13.45 1.53 -19.94
CA ASP A 507 14.18 0.64 -20.84
C ASP A 507 15.43 -0.01 -20.22
N PHE A 508 16.14 0.71 -19.36
CA PHE A 508 17.33 0.18 -18.70
C PHE A 508 17.02 -1.00 -17.76
N LEU A 509 15.77 -1.14 -17.28
CA LEU A 509 15.37 -2.25 -16.40
C LEU A 509 15.18 -3.57 -17.14
N ARG A 510 15.00 -3.54 -18.47
CA ARG A 510 14.74 -4.73 -19.30
C ARG A 510 15.76 -5.85 -19.07
N LYS A 511 17.03 -5.49 -18.84
CA LYS A 511 18.13 -6.44 -18.62
C LYS A 511 18.15 -7.11 -17.23
N TYR A 512 17.38 -6.58 -16.27
CA TYR A 512 17.36 -7.11 -14.89
C TYR A 512 16.15 -8.02 -14.63
N TRP A 513 15.06 -7.91 -15.38
CA TRP A 513 13.83 -8.63 -15.08
C TRP A 513 13.99 -10.15 -15.11
N SER A 514 13.43 -10.79 -14.09
CA SER A 514 13.34 -12.23 -13.90
C SER A 514 11.93 -12.57 -13.43
N ARG A 515 11.37 -13.67 -13.94
CA ARG A 515 9.99 -14.08 -13.61
C ARG A 515 9.90 -14.61 -12.18
N TRP A 516 8.83 -14.25 -11.48
CA TRP A 516 8.44 -14.91 -10.22
C TRP A 516 8.11 -16.40 -10.44
N LYS A 517 8.69 -17.29 -9.64
CA LYS A 517 8.38 -18.72 -9.69
C LYS A 517 8.55 -19.39 -8.32
N ALA A 518 7.53 -20.10 -7.87
CA ALA A 518 7.50 -20.80 -6.57
C ALA A 518 6.71 -22.13 -6.63
N ASP A 519 6.83 -22.84 -7.75
CA ASP A 519 6.19 -24.14 -8.01
C ASP A 519 6.66 -25.23 -7.04
N HIS A 520 7.97 -25.28 -6.77
CA HIS A 520 8.61 -26.24 -5.86
C HIS A 520 8.10 -26.17 -4.41
N VAL A 521 7.50 -25.05 -4.00
CA VAL A 521 6.85 -24.87 -2.68
C VAL A 521 5.33 -24.73 -2.78
N GLY A 522 4.74 -24.97 -3.95
CA GLY A 522 3.29 -24.91 -4.18
C GLY A 522 2.68 -23.51 -4.04
N ARG A 523 3.48 -22.45 -4.12
CA ARG A 523 3.06 -21.05 -3.87
C ARG A 523 3.06 -20.18 -5.13
N TRP A 524 3.15 -20.77 -6.31
CA TRP A 524 3.15 -20.03 -7.57
C TRP A 524 1.86 -19.25 -7.85
N TYR A 525 0.73 -19.67 -7.25
CA TYR A 525 -0.55 -18.93 -7.26
C TYR A 525 -0.70 -17.90 -6.12
N ALA A 526 0.18 -17.93 -5.12
CA ALA A 526 0.17 -17.02 -3.99
C ALA A 526 1.29 -15.98 -4.17
N LEU A 527 0.95 -14.83 -4.77
CA LEU A 527 1.93 -13.83 -5.18
C LEU A 527 2.85 -13.42 -4.01
N PRO A 528 4.13 -13.13 -4.31
CA PRO A 528 5.09 -12.75 -3.29
C PRO A 528 4.71 -11.38 -2.74
N PHE A 529 4.65 -11.28 -1.41
CA PHE A 529 4.44 -10.02 -0.74
C PHE A 529 5.48 -9.65 0.31
N PRO A 530 6.80 -9.80 0.06
CA PRO A 530 7.74 -9.03 0.84
C PRO A 530 7.64 -7.58 0.39
N ALA A 531 6.69 -6.85 0.95
CA ALA A 531 6.88 -5.43 1.14
C ALA A 531 8.19 -5.27 1.92
N ALA A 532 9.04 -4.32 1.51
CA ALA A 532 10.23 -3.97 2.28
C ALA A 532 9.82 -3.74 3.74
N THR A 533 10.40 -4.53 4.66
CA THR A 533 10.17 -4.47 6.11
C THR A 533 10.97 -3.35 6.75
#